data_AF-A0A3A8PSK2-F1
#
_entry.id   AF-A0A3A8PSK2-F1
#
_cell.length_a   1.000
_cell.length_b   1.000
_cell.length_c   1.000
_cell.angle_alpha   90.00
_cell.angle_beta   90.00
_cell.angle_gamma   90.00
#
_symmetry.space_group_name_H-M   'P 1'
#
loop_
_entity.id
_entity.type
_entity.pdbx_description
1 polymer ?
#
loop_
_entity_poly.entity_id
_entity_poly.type
_entity_poly.pdbx_seq_one_letter_code
_entity_poly.pdbx_strand_id
1 'polypeptide(L)'
;MSCAFEEDLTAWVDGELPPPHRARVEAHLGTCAECQGTERLLRLTVARMAEVPAFTPSPSARRELLARVDALPPTWRERFARFLKPGVLVPSAGLAAAAVLTLLVAGRARVEPPALEEWDPGALEVAANLELVEDYEVLGLNSSEDLDVVENLHELGMP
;
A
#
# COMPACT_ATOMS: atom_id res chain seq x y z
N MET A 1 49.80 -41.31 17.95
CA MET A 1 50.37 -40.43 16.91
C MET A 1 49.22 -39.52 16.53
N SER A 2 49.33 -38.21 16.70
CA SER A 2 48.18 -37.33 16.46
C SER A 2 47.77 -37.39 15.00
N CYS A 3 46.47 -37.50 14.76
CA CYS A 3 45.92 -37.55 13.42
C CYS A 3 45.64 -36.12 12.91
N ALA A 4 45.84 -35.88 11.60
CA ALA A 4 45.69 -34.55 11.01
C ALA A 4 44.27 -33.95 11.14
N PHE A 5 43.25 -34.77 11.38
CA PHE A 5 41.85 -34.34 11.48
C PHE A 5 41.32 -34.31 12.92
N GLU A 6 42.17 -34.59 13.91
CA GLU A 6 41.75 -34.68 15.31
C GLU A 6 41.12 -33.37 15.81
N GLU A 7 41.70 -32.22 15.44
CA GLU A 7 41.24 -30.89 15.82
C GLU A 7 39.88 -30.53 15.18
N ASP A 8 39.54 -31.13 14.05
CA ASP A 8 38.29 -30.87 13.32
C ASP A 8 37.10 -31.67 13.87
N LEU A 9 37.33 -32.69 14.71
CA LEU A 9 36.29 -33.62 15.16
C LEU A 9 35.20 -32.95 16.00
N THR A 10 35.54 -31.94 16.80
CA THR A 10 34.56 -31.17 17.57
C THR A 10 33.62 -30.40 16.63
N ALA A 11 34.18 -29.62 15.70
CA ALA A 11 33.40 -28.88 14.70
C ALA A 11 32.61 -29.83 13.76
N TRP A 12 33.11 -31.03 13.51
CA TRP A 12 32.37 -32.08 12.79
C TRP A 12 31.13 -32.53 13.55
N VAL A 13 31.26 -32.82 14.85
CA VAL A 13 30.15 -33.28 15.71
C VAL A 13 29.10 -32.19 15.89
N ASP A 14 29.52 -30.95 16.10
CA ASP A 14 28.64 -29.78 16.23
C ASP A 14 28.03 -29.35 14.88
N GLY A 15 28.61 -29.85 13.79
CA GLY A 15 28.13 -29.66 12.44
C GLY A 15 28.52 -28.32 11.81
N GLU A 16 29.54 -27.67 12.34
CA GLU A 16 30.03 -26.34 11.95
C GLU A 16 31.04 -26.36 10.80
N LEU A 17 31.50 -27.54 10.37
CA LEU A 17 32.44 -27.64 9.25
C LEU A 17 31.81 -27.26 7.90
N PRO A 18 32.48 -26.42 7.09
CA PRO A 18 32.08 -26.13 5.72
C PRO A 18 32.00 -27.40 4.86
N PRO A 19 31.13 -27.44 3.83
CA PRO A 19 30.91 -28.64 3.00
C PRO A 19 32.17 -29.34 2.49
N PRO A 20 33.20 -28.66 1.93
CA PRO A 20 34.40 -29.35 1.43
C PRO A 20 35.27 -29.93 2.56
N HIS A 21 35.25 -29.32 3.75
CA HIS A 21 36.00 -29.81 4.90
C HIS A 21 35.30 -30.99 5.55
N ARG A 22 33.97 -30.90 5.64
CA ARG A 22 33.08 -31.97 6.10
C ARG A 22 33.32 -33.26 5.34
N ALA A 23 33.29 -33.24 4.01
CA ALA A 23 33.51 -34.44 3.19
C ALA A 23 34.89 -35.10 3.42
N ARG A 24 35.94 -34.31 3.69
CA ARG A 24 37.28 -34.83 3.98
C ARG A 24 37.33 -35.54 5.34
N VAL A 25 36.72 -34.95 6.36
CA VAL A 25 36.63 -35.57 7.69
C VAL A 25 35.79 -36.85 7.63
N GLU A 26 34.69 -36.85 6.89
CA GLU A 26 33.84 -38.03 6.69
C GLU A 26 34.62 -39.19 6.03
N ALA A 27 35.33 -38.89 4.95
CA ALA A 27 36.18 -39.89 4.28
C ALA A 27 37.26 -40.45 5.23
N HIS A 28 37.88 -39.58 6.03
CA HIS A 28 38.88 -39.98 7.01
C HIS A 28 38.28 -40.89 8.10
N LEU A 29 37.13 -40.52 8.66
CA LEU A 29 36.38 -41.32 9.62
C LEU A 29 35.99 -42.70 9.07
N GLY A 30 35.89 -42.87 7.76
CA GLY A 30 35.71 -44.19 7.14
C GLY A 30 36.88 -45.15 7.31
N THR A 31 38.08 -44.66 7.63
CA THR A 31 39.32 -45.45 7.64
C THR A 31 40.11 -45.43 8.96
N CYS A 32 39.88 -44.42 9.81
CA CYS A 32 40.69 -44.20 11.01
C CYS A 32 39.94 -44.58 12.30
N ALA A 33 40.31 -45.71 12.91
CA ALA A 33 39.69 -46.22 14.13
C ALA A 33 39.89 -45.29 15.35
N GLU A 34 41.02 -44.57 15.42
CA GLU A 34 41.31 -43.62 16.49
C GLU A 34 40.33 -42.44 16.44
N CYS A 35 40.19 -41.79 15.28
CA CYS A 35 39.24 -40.69 15.10
C CYS A 35 37.78 -41.14 15.25
N GLN A 36 37.41 -42.36 14.84
CA GLN A 36 36.08 -42.94 15.13
C GLN A 36 35.83 -43.11 16.64
N GLY A 37 36.87 -43.47 17.41
CA GLY A 37 36.79 -43.54 18.87
C GLY A 37 36.50 -42.18 19.49
N THR A 38 37.25 -41.16 19.07
CA THR A 38 37.09 -39.78 19.53
C THR A 38 35.73 -39.20 19.12
N GLU A 39 35.29 -39.41 17.88
CA GLU A 39 33.98 -38.94 17.38
C GLU A 39 32.81 -39.51 18.20
N ARG A 40 32.86 -40.81 18.51
CA ARG A 40 31.88 -41.46 19.37
C ARG A 40 31.89 -40.94 20.81
N LEU A 41 33.07 -40.67 21.37
CA LEU A 41 33.20 -40.08 22.71
C LEU A 41 32.60 -38.66 22.75
N LEU A 42 32.87 -37.85 21.74
CA LEU A 42 32.31 -36.50 21.60
C LEU A 42 30.78 -36.54 21.49
N ARG A 43 30.23 -37.40 20.61
CA ARG A 43 28.77 -37.57 20.49
C ARG A 43 28.12 -38.03 21.79
N LEU A 44 28.73 -38.98 22.49
CA LEU A 44 28.24 -39.44 23.79
C LEU A 44 28.23 -38.29 24.81
N THR A 45 29.29 -37.48 24.83
CA THR A 45 29.40 -36.31 25.71
C THR A 45 28.29 -35.30 25.44
N VAL A 46 28.05 -34.94 24.17
CA VAL A 46 26.97 -34.03 23.77
C VAL A 46 25.60 -34.60 24.15
N ALA A 47 25.37 -35.89 23.94
CA ALA A 47 24.13 -36.56 24.33
C ALA A 47 23.88 -36.48 25.86
N ARG A 48 24.93 -36.61 26.67
CA ARG A 48 24.83 -36.45 28.14
C ARG A 48 24.57 -35.01 28.57
N MET A 49 25.14 -34.03 27.86
CA MET A 49 24.84 -32.63 28.14
C MET A 49 23.37 -32.28 27.91
N ALA A 50 22.69 -32.97 26.98
CA ALA A 50 21.26 -32.80 26.76
C ALA A 50 20.39 -33.31 27.93
N GLU A 51 20.93 -34.17 28.82
CA GLU A 51 20.24 -34.65 30.03
C GLU A 51 20.29 -33.62 31.17
N VAL A 52 21.10 -32.57 31.05
CA VAL A 52 21.24 -31.53 32.08
C VAL A 52 19.95 -30.70 32.16
N PRO A 53 19.43 -30.41 33.36
CA PRO A 53 18.25 -29.57 33.53
C PRO A 53 18.39 -28.23 32.79
N ALA A 54 17.34 -27.83 32.09
CA ALA A 54 17.33 -26.58 31.36
C ALA A 54 17.58 -25.39 32.32
N PHE A 55 18.58 -24.58 31.98
CA PHE A 55 18.84 -23.34 32.71
C PHE A 55 17.65 -22.39 32.56
N THR A 56 17.04 -22.01 33.68
CA THR A 56 15.94 -21.04 33.70
C THR A 56 16.46 -19.71 34.25
N PRO A 57 16.61 -18.66 33.42
CA PRO A 57 17.09 -17.37 33.89
C PRO A 57 16.09 -16.73 34.86
N SER A 58 16.60 -15.96 35.82
CA SER A 58 15.74 -15.23 36.76
C SER A 58 14.87 -14.19 36.04
N PRO A 59 13.70 -13.83 36.58
CA PRO A 59 12.84 -12.80 35.98
C PRO A 59 13.53 -11.44 35.82
N SER A 60 14.49 -11.10 36.68
CA SER A 60 15.30 -9.87 36.56
C SER A 60 16.27 -9.95 35.39
N ALA A 61 17.02 -11.04 35.26
CA ALA A 61 17.95 -11.25 34.15
C ALA A 61 17.22 -11.23 32.80
N ARG A 62 16.05 -11.87 32.71
CA ARG A 62 15.23 -11.84 31.50
C ARG A 62 14.78 -10.42 31.14
N ARG A 63 14.32 -9.63 32.12
CA ARG A 63 13.92 -8.24 31.88
C ARG A 63 15.08 -7.37 31.43
N GLU A 64 16.23 -7.52 32.05
CA GLU A 64 17.44 -6.78 31.67
C GLU A 64 17.89 -7.14 30.25
N LEU A 65 17.88 -8.42 29.89
CA LEU A 65 18.19 -8.86 28.52
C LEU A 65 17.23 -8.25 27.50
N LEU A 66 15.91 -8.31 27.77
CA LEU A 66 14.92 -7.73 26.87
C LEU A 66 15.08 -6.22 26.72
N ALA A 67 15.35 -5.50 27.82
CA ALA A 67 15.64 -4.07 27.76
C ALA A 67 16.88 -3.76 26.91
N ARG A 68 17.92 -4.59 26.97
CA ARG A 68 19.11 -4.45 26.11
C ARG A 68 18.79 -4.73 24.65
N VAL A 69 17.98 -5.77 24.36
CA VAL A 69 17.53 -6.10 23.00
C VAL A 69 16.71 -4.95 22.40
N ASP A 70 15.80 -4.38 23.17
CA ASP A 70 14.97 -3.24 22.74
C ASP A 70 15.79 -1.95 22.53
N ALA A 71 16.95 -1.84 23.18
CA ALA A 71 17.87 -0.73 23.00
C ALA A 71 18.74 -0.86 21.74
N LEU A 72 18.76 -2.01 21.04
CA LEU A 72 19.49 -2.11 19.78
C LEU A 72 18.88 -1.17 18.73
N PRO A 73 19.72 -0.48 17.94
CA PRO A 73 19.22 0.40 16.89
C PRO A 73 18.42 -0.41 15.86
N PRO A 74 17.22 0.05 15.49
CA PRO A 74 16.41 -0.67 14.51
C PRO A 74 17.11 -0.69 13.17
N THR A 75 17.09 -1.84 12.51
CA THR A 75 17.65 -2.00 11.17
C THR A 75 16.88 -1.15 10.16
N TRP A 76 17.51 -0.80 9.04
CA TRP A 76 16.84 -0.04 7.98
C TRP A 76 15.56 -0.76 7.50
N ARG A 77 15.58 -2.10 7.42
CA ARG A 77 14.42 -2.93 7.05
C ARG A 77 13.24 -2.76 8.01
N GLU A 78 13.50 -2.75 9.32
CA GLU A 78 12.46 -2.55 10.35
C GLU A 78 11.86 -1.15 10.31
N ARG A 79 12.67 -0.14 9.97
CA ARG A 79 12.18 1.24 9.79
C ARG A 79 11.20 1.34 8.63
N PHE A 80 11.53 0.72 7.48
CA PHE A 80 10.63 0.69 6.33
C PHE A 80 9.38 -0.17 6.58
N ALA A 81 9.54 -1.32 7.24
CA ALA A 81 8.41 -2.19 7.58
C ALA A 81 7.38 -1.50 8.48
N ARG A 82 7.78 -0.49 9.28
CA ARG A 82 6.85 0.31 10.10
C ARG A 82 5.86 1.12 9.25
N PHE A 83 6.25 1.59 8.07
CA PHE A 83 5.36 2.30 7.15
C PHE A 83 4.34 1.36 6.49
N LEU A 84 4.62 0.06 6.44
CA LEU A 84 3.74 -0.97 5.90
C LEU A 84 2.78 -1.56 6.95
N LYS A 85 2.85 -1.13 8.21
CA LYS A 85 1.95 -1.63 9.26
C LYS A 85 0.55 -1.02 9.12
N PRO A 86 -0.53 -1.81 9.28
CA PRO A 86 -1.91 -1.34 9.11
C PRO A 86 -2.28 -0.19 10.05
N GLY A 87 -1.68 -0.11 11.24
CA GLY A 87 -1.91 1.00 12.18
C GLY A 87 -1.42 2.39 11.70
N VAL A 88 -0.52 2.46 10.72
CA VAL A 88 -0.06 3.72 10.10
C VAL A 88 -0.77 3.98 8.77
N LEU A 89 -1.15 2.92 8.06
CA LEU A 89 -1.87 3.00 6.78
C LEU A 89 -3.33 3.47 6.95
N VAL A 90 -4.01 3.08 8.02
CA VAL A 90 -5.41 3.47 8.28
C VAL A 90 -5.59 4.99 8.46
N PRO A 91 -4.83 5.71 9.30
CA PRO A 91 -5.01 7.16 9.44
C PRO A 91 -4.54 7.95 8.20
N SER A 92 -3.53 7.46 7.48
CA SER A 92 -3.02 8.14 6.28
C SER A 92 -3.94 7.97 5.07
N ALA A 93 -4.63 6.82 4.94
CA ALA A 93 -5.64 6.62 3.90
C ALA A 93 -6.84 7.57 4.04
N GLY A 94 -7.26 7.89 5.28
CA GLY A 94 -8.34 8.85 5.54
C GLY A 94 -8.01 10.27 5.06
N LEU A 95 -6.80 10.74 5.35
CA LEU A 95 -6.32 12.06 4.89
C LEU A 95 -6.16 12.10 3.36
N ALA A 96 -5.63 11.04 2.75
CA ALA A 96 -5.49 10.96 1.30
C ALA A 96 -6.86 10.95 0.60
N ALA A 97 -7.83 10.19 1.12
CA ALA A 97 -9.19 10.17 0.58
C ALA A 97 -9.88 11.54 0.73
N ALA A 98 -9.72 12.20 1.89
CA ALA A 98 -10.25 13.55 2.10
C ALA A 98 -9.62 14.58 1.14
N ALA A 99 -8.31 14.51 0.90
CA ALA A 99 -7.58 15.37 -0.04
C ALA A 99 -8.02 15.15 -1.49
N VAL A 100 -8.19 13.89 -1.91
CA VAL A 100 -8.71 13.55 -3.25
C VAL A 100 -10.15 14.03 -3.41
N LEU A 101 -10.99 13.85 -2.38
CA LEU A 101 -12.37 14.35 -2.39
C LEU A 101 -12.43 15.87 -2.48
N THR A 102 -11.58 16.59 -1.73
CA THR A 102 -11.50 18.05 -1.81
C THR A 102 -11.01 18.51 -3.18
N LEU A 103 -10.02 17.84 -3.79
CA LEU A 103 -9.57 18.14 -5.15
C LEU A 103 -10.67 17.87 -6.20
N LEU A 104 -11.45 16.80 -6.06
CA LEU A 104 -12.57 16.50 -6.96
C LEU A 104 -13.71 17.51 -6.83
N VAL A 105 -14.04 17.94 -5.61
CA VAL A 105 -15.09 18.94 -5.37
C VAL A 105 -14.64 20.33 -5.82
N ALA A 106 -13.41 20.74 -5.49
CA ALA A 106 -12.84 22.01 -5.94
C ALA A 106 -12.63 22.04 -7.46
N GLY A 107 -12.28 20.90 -8.07
CA GLY A 107 -12.21 20.75 -9.52
C GLY A 107 -13.58 20.86 -10.20
N ARG A 108 -14.63 20.31 -9.59
CA ARG A 108 -16.02 20.48 -10.06
C ARG A 108 -16.54 21.91 -9.90
N ALA A 109 -16.17 22.60 -8.83
CA ALA A 109 -16.52 24.01 -8.64
C ALA A 109 -15.79 24.96 -9.62
N ARG A 110 -14.75 24.47 -10.30
CA ARG A 110 -14.09 25.16 -11.42
C ARG A 110 -14.67 24.80 -12.79
N VAL A 111 -15.64 23.87 -12.85
CA VAL A 111 -16.49 23.72 -14.03
C VAL A 111 -17.46 24.90 -13.99
N GLU A 112 -17.25 25.81 -14.93
CA GLU A 112 -18.01 27.00 -15.29
C GLU A 112 -19.21 27.33 -14.39
N PRO A 113 -19.26 28.52 -13.73
CA PRO A 113 -20.55 28.98 -13.23
C PRO A 113 -21.53 28.90 -14.39
N PRO A 114 -22.75 28.31 -14.23
CA PRO A 114 -23.76 28.48 -15.25
C PRO A 114 -23.84 29.98 -15.47
N ALA A 115 -23.55 30.42 -16.71
CA ALA A 115 -23.80 31.78 -17.09
C ALA A 115 -25.20 32.08 -16.56
N LEU A 116 -25.32 33.06 -15.68
CA LEU A 116 -26.61 33.59 -15.29
C LEU A 116 -27.20 34.08 -16.60
N GLU A 117 -28.00 33.22 -17.24
CA GLU A 117 -28.80 33.54 -18.41
C GLU A 117 -29.56 34.79 -17.99
N GLU A 118 -29.13 35.92 -18.55
CA GLU A 118 -29.79 37.20 -18.37
C GLU A 118 -31.27 36.92 -18.61
N TRP A 119 -32.10 37.19 -17.60
CA TRP A 119 -33.54 37.10 -17.76
C TRP A 119 -33.93 37.96 -18.95
N ASP A 120 -34.21 37.33 -20.09
CA ASP A 120 -34.82 37.98 -21.23
C ASP A 120 -36.23 38.41 -20.79
N PRO A 121 -36.48 39.72 -20.63
CA PRO A 121 -37.79 40.20 -20.19
C PRO A 121 -38.89 39.79 -21.16
N GLY A 122 -38.56 39.52 -22.44
CA GLY A 122 -39.51 39.02 -23.43
C GLY A 122 -39.97 37.58 -23.15
N ALA A 123 -39.05 36.69 -22.77
CA ALA A 123 -39.37 35.30 -22.43
C ALA A 123 -40.34 35.18 -21.24
N LEU A 124 -40.30 36.13 -20.30
CA LEU A 124 -41.21 36.17 -19.16
C LEU A 124 -42.63 36.64 -19.54
N GLU A 125 -42.75 37.53 -20.53
CA GLU A 125 -44.02 38.03 -21.04
C GLU A 125 -44.75 36.97 -21.90
N VAL A 126 -44.00 36.18 -22.67
CA VAL A 126 -44.50 35.03 -23.43
C VAL A 126 -45.00 33.92 -22.50
N ALA A 127 -44.26 33.61 -21.44
CA ALA A 127 -44.68 32.62 -20.45
C ALA A 127 -45.94 33.04 -19.66
N ALA A 128 -46.17 34.35 -19.49
CA ALA A 128 -47.36 34.88 -18.82
C ALA A 128 -48.63 34.82 -19.69
N ASN A 129 -48.50 34.65 -21.01
CA ASN A 129 -49.60 34.60 -21.97
C ASN A 129 -49.64 33.26 -22.74
N LEU A 130 -49.58 32.15 -21.98
CA LEU A 130 -49.65 30.78 -22.52
C LEU A 130 -50.89 30.47 -23.37
N GLU A 131 -51.96 31.28 -23.28
CA GLU A 131 -53.19 31.13 -24.08
C GLU A 131 -53.02 31.64 -25.53
N LEU A 132 -51.97 32.41 -25.85
CA LEU A 132 -51.72 32.92 -27.20
C LEU A 132 -50.91 31.94 -28.08
N VAL A 133 -50.16 31.02 -27.46
CA VAL A 133 -49.25 30.11 -28.18
C VAL A 133 -49.98 28.94 -28.85
N GLU A 134 -51.19 28.60 -28.40
CA GLU A 134 -51.98 27.52 -29.02
C GLU A 134 -52.54 27.86 -30.42
N ASP A 135 -52.57 29.14 -30.82
CA ASP A 135 -53.19 29.57 -32.10
C ASP A 135 -52.19 29.86 -33.23
N TYR A 136 -50.87 29.75 -32.97
CA TYR A 136 -49.84 29.98 -34.00
C TYR A 136 -49.53 28.75 -34.86
N GLU A 137 -49.99 27.55 -34.47
CA GLU A 137 -49.78 26.32 -35.26
C GLU A 137 -50.62 26.30 -36.57
N VAL A 138 -51.63 27.19 -36.68
CA VAL A 138 -52.51 27.28 -37.85
C VAL A 138 -51.91 28.11 -39.01
N LEU A 139 -50.85 28.91 -38.76
CA LEU A 139 -50.29 29.82 -39.77
C LEU A 139 -48.94 29.38 -40.37
N GLY A 140 -48.37 28.24 -39.95
CA GLY A 140 -47.23 27.62 -40.63
C GLY A 140 -45.94 28.45 -40.67
N LEU A 141 -45.77 29.40 -39.74
CA LEU A 141 -44.58 30.24 -39.62
C LEU A 141 -43.58 29.55 -38.67
N ASN A 142 -42.40 29.16 -39.19
CA ASN A 142 -41.43 28.34 -38.46
C ASN A 142 -40.17 29.11 -38.00
N SER A 143 -40.12 30.42 -38.19
CA SER A 143 -39.08 31.28 -37.63
C SER A 143 -39.58 32.71 -37.45
N SER A 144 -38.88 33.46 -36.59
CA SER A 144 -39.16 34.87 -36.31
C SER A 144 -38.82 35.82 -37.47
N GLU A 145 -38.16 35.33 -38.53
CA GLU A 145 -37.78 36.14 -39.71
C GLU A 145 -38.95 36.36 -40.69
N ASP A 146 -40.04 35.59 -40.58
CA ASP A 146 -41.25 35.77 -41.41
C ASP A 146 -42.17 36.91 -40.93
N LEU A 147 -41.83 37.56 -39.81
CA LEU A 147 -42.62 38.67 -39.23
C LEU A 147 -42.25 40.05 -39.81
N ASP A 148 -41.22 40.14 -40.65
CA ASP A 148 -40.79 41.39 -41.32
C ASP A 148 -41.88 41.99 -42.23
N VAL A 149 -42.85 41.19 -42.65
CA VAL A 149 -43.97 41.64 -43.49
C VAL A 149 -45.02 42.41 -42.69
N VAL A 150 -45.14 42.16 -41.37
CA VAL A 150 -46.11 42.85 -40.50
C VAL A 150 -45.54 44.18 -40.01
N GLU A 151 -44.23 44.27 -39.78
CA GLU A 151 -43.58 45.51 -39.32
C GLU A 151 -43.60 46.63 -40.39
N ASN A 152 -43.56 46.25 -41.67
CA ASN A 152 -43.60 47.20 -42.80
C ASN A 152 -45.02 47.50 -43.31
N LEU A 153 -46.07 46.97 -42.68
CA LEU A 153 -47.46 47.26 -43.10
C LEU A 153 -47.83 48.74 -42.88
N HIS A 154 -47.10 49.45 -42.00
CA HIS A 154 -47.25 50.89 -41.79
C HIS A 154 -46.62 51.73 -42.92
N GLU A 155 -45.69 51.18 -43.71
CA GLU A 155 -45.08 51.86 -44.86
C GLU A 155 -45.89 51.71 -46.16
N LEU A 156 -46.83 50.76 -46.21
CA LEU A 156 -47.81 50.60 -47.30
C LEU A 156 -49.12 51.34 -47.04
N GLY A 157 -49.05 52.43 -46.25
CA GLY A 157 -50.14 53.39 -46.18
C GLY A 157 -50.29 54.13 -47.51
N MET A 158 -51.35 53.83 -48.25
CA MET A 158 -51.98 54.78 -49.18
C MET A 158 -53.50 54.69 -48.98
N PRO A 159 -54.21 55.83 -49.09
CA PRO A 159 -55.39 56.22 -48.31
C PRO A 159 -56.65 55.36 -48.44
#